data_AF-A0A7J2Y6E1-F1
#
_entry.id   AF-A0A7J2Y6E1-F1
#
_cell.length_a   1.000
_cell.length_b   1.000
_cell.length_c   1.000
_cell.angle_alpha   90.00
_cell.angle_beta   90.00
_cell.angle_gamma   90.00
#
_symmetry.space_group_name_H-M   'P 1'
#
loop_
_entity.id
_entity.type
_entity.pdbx_description
1 polymer ?
#
loop_
_entity_poly.entity_id
_entity_poly.type
_entity_poly.pdbx_seq_one_letter_code
_entity_poly.pdbx_strand_id
1 'polypeptide(L)' 'VITLLSEAHPDYPDARAAARVIETIDKLLLHTELDAQPLYQEAERIEMQLKSIHHQADAAKKPATPVRPSMYG' A
#
# COMPACT_ATOMS: atom_id res chain seq x y z
N VAL A 1 -11.77 29.42 6.42
CA VAL A 1 -11.61 28.06 5.82
C VAL A 1 -10.27 27.51 6.30
N ILE A 2 -10.24 26.28 6.83
CA ILE A 2 -9.01 25.60 7.26
C ILE A 2 -8.73 24.47 6.27
N THR A 3 -7.47 24.27 5.90
CA THR A 3 -7.03 23.17 5.03
C THR A 3 -6.10 22.26 5.82
N LEU A 4 -6.33 20.95 5.78
CA LEU A 4 -5.47 19.94 6.37
C LEU A 4 -4.79 19.16 5.25
N LEU A 5 -3.48 19.00 5.34
CA LEU A 5 -2.69 18.20 4.41
C LEU A 5 -1.90 17.17 5.20
N SER A 6 -1.91 15.92 4.72
CA SER A 6 -1.02 14.86 5.19
C SER A 6 -0.09 14.48 4.06
N GLU A 7 1.16 14.21 4.38
CA GLU A 7 2.07 13.51 3.47
C GLU A 7 1.47 12.14 3.14
N ALA A 8 1.54 11.78 1.86
CA ALA A 8 0.99 10.54 1.32
C ALA A 8 1.96 9.99 0.26
N HIS A 9 1.97 8.68 0.08
CA HIS A 9 2.79 8.08 -0.94
C HIS A 9 2.29 8.42 -2.36
N PRO A 10 3.16 8.80 -3.31
CA PRO A 10 2.73 9.19 -4.67
C PRO A 10 2.35 8.01 -5.55
N ASP A 11 2.95 6.84 -5.31
CA ASP A 11 2.87 5.70 -6.23
C ASP A 11 1.69 4.74 -5.93
N TYR A 12 1.01 4.90 -4.79
CA TYR A 12 -0.15 4.08 -4.42
C TYR A 12 -1.12 4.83 -3.50
N PRO A 13 -2.41 4.45 -3.47
CA PRO A 13 -3.39 5.08 -2.58
C PRO A 13 -3.03 4.84 -1.11
N ASP A 14 -2.80 5.93 -0.37
CA ASP A 14 -2.38 5.90 1.03
C ASP A 14 -3.55 6.14 1.99
N ALA A 15 -4.18 5.05 2.44
CA ALA A 15 -5.24 5.10 3.43
C ALA A 15 -4.73 5.47 4.85
N ARG A 16 -3.43 5.33 5.15
CA ARG A 16 -2.86 5.78 6.44
C ARG A 16 -2.80 7.29 6.52
N ALA A 17 -2.42 7.96 5.42
CA ALA A 17 -2.45 9.41 5.33
C ALA A 17 -3.86 9.97 5.58
N ALA A 18 -4.88 9.33 5.02
CA ALA A 18 -6.28 9.68 5.28
C ALA A 18 -6.66 9.51 6.76
N ALA A 19 -6.28 8.41 7.39
CA ALA A 19 -6.52 8.15 8.82
C ALA A 19 -5.93 9.25 9.71
N ARG A 20 -4.71 9.72 9.39
CA ARG A 20 -4.02 10.81 10.10
C ARG A 20 -4.81 12.13 10.04
N VAL A 21 -5.38 12.44 8.89
CA VAL A 21 -6.23 13.63 8.72
C VAL A 21 -7.50 13.49 9.56
N ILE A 22 -8.15 12.32 9.55
CA ILE A 22 -9.34 12.07 10.37
C ILE A 22 -9.05 12.22 11.86
N GLU A 23 -7.97 11.64 12.39
CA GLU A 23 -7.56 11.84 13.79
C GLU A 23 -7.30 13.31 14.13
N THR A 24 -6.81 14.08 13.16
CA THR A 24 -6.56 15.51 13.35
C THR A 24 -7.87 16.30 13.34
N ILE A 25 -8.81 15.94 12.47
CA ILE A 25 -10.16 16.52 12.45
C ILE A 25 -10.88 16.22 13.77
N ASP A 26 -10.78 14.99 14.25
CA ASP A 26 -11.33 14.54 15.52
C ASP A 26 -10.83 15.42 16.67
N LYS A 27 -9.51 15.51 16.85
CA LYS A 27 -8.87 16.34 17.88
C LYS A 27 -9.21 17.83 17.80
N LEU A 28 -9.40 18.37 16.59
CA LEU A 28 -9.58 19.80 16.37
C LEU A 28 -11.04 20.27 16.46
N LEU A 29 -11.99 19.46 16.00
CA LEU A 29 -13.36 19.92 15.73
C LEU A 29 -14.41 19.10 16.45
N LEU A 30 -14.20 17.79 16.55
CA LEU A 30 -15.23 16.86 16.98
C LEU A 30 -14.84 16.31 18.34
N HIS A 31 -15.53 16.74 19.40
CA HIS A 31 -15.54 16.00 20.67
C HIS A 31 -16.35 14.68 20.53
N THR A 32 -16.30 14.07 19.36
CA THR A 32 -16.96 12.82 18.97
C THR A 32 -15.85 11.79 18.78
N GLU A 33 -16.13 10.50 18.87
CA GLU A 33 -15.11 9.47 18.61
C GLU A 33 -15.20 9.03 17.14
N LEU A 34 -14.41 9.63 16.25
CA LEU A 34 -14.21 9.09 14.90
C LEU A 34 -13.17 7.97 14.94
N ASP A 35 -13.62 6.74 14.71
CA ASP A 35 -12.73 5.59 14.64
C ASP A 35 -11.94 5.58 13.31
N ALA A 36 -10.64 5.83 13.41
CA ALA A 36 -9.70 5.75 12.29
C ALA A 36 -9.18 4.33 12.04
N GLN A 37 -9.46 3.34 12.91
CA GLN A 37 -8.98 1.96 12.78
C GLN A 37 -9.32 1.29 11.44
N PRO A 38 -10.54 1.44 10.88
CA PRO A 38 -10.88 0.80 9.61
C PRO A 38 -9.97 1.25 8.45
N LEU A 39 -9.51 2.50 8.46
CA LEU A 39 -8.60 3.02 7.43
C LEU A 39 -7.21 2.41 7.53
N TYR A 40 -6.71 2.17 8.74
CA TYR A 40 -5.43 1.49 8.94
C TYR A 40 -5.48 0.02 8.47
N GLN A 41 -6.58 -0.69 8.76
CA GLN A 41 -6.78 -2.07 8.30
C GLN A 41 -6.84 -2.16 6.78
N GLU A 42 -7.54 -1.24 6.12
CA GLU A 42 -7.58 -1.17 4.67
C GLU A 42 -6.21 -0.83 4.07
N ALA A 43 -5.44 0.05 4.71
CA ALA A 43 -4.08 0.34 4.27
C ALA A 43 -3.19 -0.91 4.29
N GLU A 44 -3.25 -1.70 5.36
CA GLU A 44 -2.52 -2.97 5.44
C GLU A 44 -2.96 -3.96 4.37
N ARG A 45 -4.26 -4.05 4.11
CA ARG A 45 -4.82 -4.90 3.06
C ARG A 45 -4.27 -4.52 1.69
N ILE A 46 -4.24 -3.22 1.38
CA ILE A 46 -3.70 -2.69 0.12
C ILE A 46 -2.20 -3.00 0.01
N GLU A 47 -1.42 -2.77 1.06
CA GLU A 47 0.03 -3.06 1.07
C GLU A 47 0.33 -4.55 0.85
N MET A 48 -0.46 -5.44 1.47
CA MET A 48 -0.31 -6.88 1.26
C MET A 48 -0.62 -7.28 -0.19
N GLN A 49 -1.69 -6.73 -0.77
CA GLN A 49 -2.05 -6.97 -2.16
C GLN A 49 -0.95 -6.46 -3.10
N LEU A 50 -0.43 -5.25 -2.87
CA LEU A 50 0.65 -4.69 -3.66
C LEU A 50 1.91 -5.55 -3.61
N LYS A 51 2.33 -5.98 -2.40
CA LYS A 51 3.48 -6.89 -2.22
C LYS A 51 3.30 -8.19 -3.00
N SER A 52 2.10 -8.77 -2.98
CA SER A 52 1.82 -10.02 -3.71
C SER A 52 1.92 -9.84 -5.24
N ILE A 53 1.47 -8.70 -5.76
CA ILE A 53 1.52 -8.36 -7.18
C ILE A 53 2.97 -8.12 -7.60
N HIS A 54 3.73 -7.34 -6.82
CA HIS A 54 5.15 -7.10 -7.08
C HIS A 54 5.95 -8.40 -7.09
N HIS A 55 5.71 -9.29 -6.11
CA HIS A 55 6.38 -10.59 -6.06
C HIS A 55 6.10 -11.45 -7.30
N GLN A 56 4.84 -11.48 -7.77
CA GLN A 56 4.47 -12.20 -8.98
C GLN A 56 5.11 -11.58 -10.24
N ALA A 57 5.15 -10.25 -10.33
CA ALA A 57 5.78 -9.55 -11.43
C ALA A 57 7.29 -9.81 -11.50
N ASP A 58 7.97 -9.85 -10.35
CA ASP A 58 9.40 -10.18 -10.27
C ASP A 58 9.68 -11.65 -10.60
N ALA A 59 8.83 -12.57 -10.14
CA ALA A 59 8.93 -13.99 -10.48
C ALA A 59 8.73 -14.24 -11.98
N ALA A 60 7.80 -13.53 -12.62
CA ALA A 60 7.55 -13.64 -14.06
C ALA A 60 8.70 -13.05 -14.92
N LYS A 61 9.51 -12.15 -14.37
CA LYS A 61 10.66 -11.56 -15.07
C LYS A 61 11.91 -12.44 -15.09
N LYS A 62 11.98 -13.55 -14.33
CA LYS A 62 13.12 -14.48 -14.44
C LYS A 62 13.05 -15.24 -15.78
N PRO A 63 14.00 -15.04 -16.72
CA PRO A 63 14.01 -15.81 -17.94
C PRO A 63 14.30 -17.27 -17.60
N ALA A 64 13.47 -18.19 -18.11
CA ALA A 64 13.77 -19.62 -18.10
C ALA A 64 15.14 -19.81 -18.76
N THR A 65 16.12 -20.27 -17.99
CA THR A 65 17.44 -20.65 -18.52
C THR A 65 17.22 -21.69 -19.61
N PRO A 66 17.64 -21.46 -20.87
CA PRO A 66 17.46 -22.46 -21.91
C PRO A 66 18.38 -23.64 -21.56
N VAL A 67 17.79 -24.75 -21.13
CA VAL A 67 18.47 -26.03 -20.94
C VAL A 67 18.96 -26.47 -22.31
N ARG A 68 20.25 -26.24 -22.61
CA ARG A 68 20.87 -26.75 -23.84
C ARG A 68 21.11 -28.25 -23.65
N PRO A 69 20.48 -29.14 -24.44
CA PRO A 69 20.79 -30.56 -24.34
C PRO A 69 22.20 -30.81 -24.89
N SER A 70 23.04 -31.44 -24.07
CA SER A 70 24.38 -31.90 -24.44
C SER A 70 24.26 -33.05 -25.44
N MET A 71 24.26 -32.73 -26.74
CA MET A 71 24.12 -33.67 -27.85
C MET A 71 25.46 -33.98 -28.51
N TYR A 72 26.52 -34.25 -27.73
CA TYR A 72 27.72 -35.00 -28.17
C TYR A 72 28.38 -35.62 -26.94
N GLY A 73 28.26 -36.93 -26.81
CA GLY A 73 28.89 -37.79 -25.79
C GLY A 73 28.84 -39.22 -26.27
#